data_AF-A0A662CD06-F1
#
_entry.id   AF-A0A662CD06-F1
#
_cell.length_a   1.000
_cell.length_b   1.000
_cell.length_c   1.000
_cell.angle_alpha   90.00
_cell.angle_beta   90.00
_cell.angle_gamma   90.00
#
_symmetry.space_group_name_H-M   'P 1'
#
loop_
_entity.id
_entity.type
_entity.pdbx_description
1 polymer ?
#
loop_
_entity_poly.entity_id
_entity_poly.type
_entity_poly.pdbx_seq_one_letter_code
_entity_poly.pdbx_strand_id
1 'polypeptide(L)'
;MLKNIAQRNGMILIGIGLSVFFWLLEAAIHSFVFQQGPYLTQIFHPNVHETWMRLIIVFLLIAFGAYAQTAINRRKEAEEKAKLAYMELEQIFNTAADGMRVIDTDFNVLRVNETFVRMSGVSKKESIGKKCYEVFQGPECHTPDCPLVQILKGKERVERSVEKEAIDGTRIPCILTAVPFKGLDDKLLGIVENFKDISGWIQAQKEKETLQRRLEEALTRALSGFLPICANCKKIRDDQGRWIQLENYIKRHTEAVLSHSICPECMRKLYPDLNGTMENLEKEG
;
A
#
# COMPACT_ATOMS: atom_id res chain seq x y z
N MET A 1 21.41 -28.57 24.34
CA MET A 1 22.57 -28.80 23.46
C MET A 1 22.65 -30.23 22.92
N LEU A 2 22.66 -31.27 23.75
CA LEU A 2 22.80 -32.68 23.29
C LEU A 2 21.69 -33.15 22.32
N LYS A 3 20.44 -32.70 22.51
CA LYS A 3 19.32 -32.98 21.58
C LYS A 3 19.57 -32.45 20.16
N ASN A 4 20.17 -31.27 20.00
CA ASN A 4 20.46 -30.69 18.69
C ASN A 4 21.62 -31.39 17.98
N ILE A 5 22.58 -31.96 18.72
CA ILE A 5 23.71 -32.72 18.14
C ILE A 5 23.23 -34.08 17.64
N ALA A 6 22.39 -34.78 18.42
CA ALA A 6 21.78 -36.04 18.00
C ALA A 6 20.86 -35.87 16.78
N GLN A 7 20.15 -34.74 16.67
CA GLN A 7 19.25 -34.46 15.55
C GLN A 7 20.00 -34.06 14.26
N ARG A 8 21.22 -33.51 14.39
CA ARG A 8 22.05 -33.05 13.25
C ARG A 8 22.98 -34.12 12.69
N ASN A 9 23.28 -35.16 13.47
CA ASN A 9 24.17 -36.27 13.08
C ASN A 9 23.49 -37.65 13.16
N GLY A 10 22.15 -37.70 13.23
CA GLY A 10 21.39 -38.93 13.47
C GLY A 10 21.70 -40.05 12.47
N MET A 11 21.86 -39.74 11.19
CA MET A 11 22.17 -40.77 10.17
C MET A 11 23.61 -41.29 10.28
N ILE A 12 24.55 -40.45 10.68
CA ILE A 12 25.94 -40.85 10.93
C ILE A 12 26.00 -41.78 12.15
N LEU A 13 25.26 -41.45 13.21
CA LEU A 13 25.17 -42.29 14.42
C LEU A 13 24.52 -43.65 14.12
N ILE A 14 23.49 -43.68 13.27
CA ILE A 14 22.91 -44.94 12.78
C ILE A 14 23.94 -45.74 11.97
N GLY A 15 24.71 -45.10 11.08
CA GLY A 15 25.79 -45.75 10.33
C GLY A 15 26.87 -46.35 11.24
N ILE A 16 27.28 -45.62 12.29
CA ILE A 16 28.21 -46.12 13.31
C ILE A 16 27.61 -47.29 14.09
N GLY A 17 26.35 -47.17 14.53
CA GLY A 17 25.65 -48.23 15.26
C GLY A 17 25.51 -49.52 14.44
N LEU A 18 25.14 -49.41 13.16
CA LEU A 18 25.08 -50.53 12.22
C LEU A 18 26.46 -51.15 11.99
N SER A 19 27.52 -50.33 11.96
CA SER A 19 28.90 -50.80 11.82
C SER A 19 29.35 -51.64 13.02
N VAL A 20 29.05 -51.19 14.25
CA VAL A 20 29.35 -51.93 15.49
C VAL A 20 28.54 -53.23 15.53
N PHE A 21 27.25 -53.17 15.20
CA PHE A 21 26.40 -54.36 15.15
C PHE A 21 26.89 -55.38 14.12
N PHE A 22 27.25 -54.92 12.92
CA PHE A 22 27.84 -55.75 11.87
C PHE A 22 29.11 -56.44 12.38
N TRP A 23 30.02 -55.70 13.02
CA TRP A 23 31.28 -56.24 13.54
C TRP A 23 31.07 -57.38 14.56
N LEU A 24 30.14 -57.20 15.49
CA LEU A 24 29.80 -58.21 16.50
C LEU A 24 29.11 -59.44 15.87
N LEU A 25 28.19 -59.21 14.93
CA LEU A 25 27.48 -60.29 14.24
C LEU A 25 28.43 -61.17 13.41
N GLU A 26 29.35 -60.56 12.67
CA GLU A 26 30.37 -61.25 11.87
C GLU A 26 31.29 -62.10 12.76
N ALA A 27 31.77 -61.55 13.87
CA ALA A 27 32.57 -62.31 14.84
C ALA A 27 31.79 -63.49 15.45
N ALA A 28 30.47 -63.34 15.66
CA ALA A 28 29.62 -64.39 16.20
C ALA A 28 29.45 -65.53 15.17
N ILE A 29 29.23 -65.19 13.90
CA ILE A 29 29.14 -66.17 12.81
C ILE A 29 30.44 -66.98 12.72
N HIS A 30 31.60 -66.33 12.71
CA HIS A 30 32.90 -67.02 12.66
C HIS A 30 33.16 -67.94 13.85
N SER A 31 32.74 -67.53 15.06
CA SER A 31 32.92 -68.35 16.27
C SER A 31 31.93 -69.50 16.39
N PHE A 32 30.63 -69.25 16.19
CA PHE A 32 29.57 -70.24 16.44
C PHE A 32 29.25 -71.11 15.23
N VAL A 33 29.33 -70.58 14.01
CA VAL A 33 28.97 -71.31 12.77
C VAL A 33 30.19 -71.99 12.18
N PHE A 34 31.29 -71.25 12.02
CA PHE A 34 32.51 -71.75 11.40
C PHE A 34 33.51 -72.38 12.38
N GLN A 35 33.24 -72.31 13.70
CA GLN A 35 34.07 -72.87 14.77
C GLN A 35 35.55 -72.41 14.74
N GLN A 36 35.83 -71.20 14.27
CA GLN A 36 37.20 -70.68 14.10
C GLN A 36 37.82 -70.10 15.40
N GLY A 37 37.41 -70.60 16.56
CA GLY A 37 37.93 -70.20 17.87
C GLY A 37 36.98 -69.30 18.70
N PRO A 38 37.44 -68.85 19.88
CA PRO A 38 36.60 -68.12 20.84
C PRO A 38 36.10 -66.77 20.30
N TYR A 39 34.85 -66.44 20.59
CA TYR A 39 34.19 -65.21 20.11
C TYR A 39 34.98 -63.92 20.38
N LEU A 40 35.53 -63.75 21.59
CA LEU A 40 36.33 -62.57 21.93
C LEU A 40 37.59 -62.44 21.07
N THR A 41 38.22 -63.56 20.71
CA THR A 41 39.40 -63.53 19.83
C THR A 41 39.02 -63.10 18.41
N GLN A 42 37.84 -63.49 17.92
CA GLN A 42 37.32 -63.10 16.61
C GLN A 42 36.87 -61.62 16.54
N ILE A 43 36.62 -60.99 17.69
CA ILE A 43 36.34 -59.54 17.77
C ILE A 43 37.63 -58.71 17.71
N PHE A 44 38.63 -59.08 18.51
CA PHE A 44 39.82 -58.23 18.74
C PHE A 44 41.03 -58.61 17.88
N HIS A 45 41.14 -59.88 17.47
CA HIS A 45 42.26 -60.40 16.68
C HIS A 45 41.79 -61.29 15.51
N PRO A 46 40.93 -60.78 14.60
CA PRO A 46 40.56 -61.51 13.39
C PRO A 46 41.73 -61.64 12.40
N ASN A 47 41.58 -62.50 11.40
CA ASN A 47 42.59 -62.64 10.35
C ASN A 47 42.77 -61.34 9.57
N VAL A 48 43.96 -61.15 8.98
CA VAL A 48 44.24 -59.96 8.15
C VAL A 48 43.21 -59.81 7.02
N HIS A 49 42.86 -60.93 6.38
CA HIS A 49 41.89 -60.93 5.29
C HIS A 49 40.48 -60.47 5.73
N GLU A 50 40.01 -60.99 6.87
CA GLU A 50 38.72 -60.62 7.46
C GLU A 50 38.72 -59.16 7.91
N THR A 51 39.83 -58.69 8.48
CA THR A 51 39.97 -57.31 8.96
C THR A 51 39.76 -56.30 7.83
N TRP A 52 40.44 -56.46 6.69
CA TRP A 52 40.30 -55.48 5.60
C TRP A 52 38.92 -55.52 4.95
N MET A 53 38.29 -56.70 4.82
CA MET A 53 36.90 -56.79 4.32
C MET A 53 35.89 -56.11 5.26
N ARG A 54 36.01 -56.34 6.58
CA ARG A 54 35.15 -55.68 7.57
C ARG A 54 35.33 -54.17 7.56
N LEU A 55 36.56 -53.67 7.42
CA LEU A 55 36.84 -52.24 7.34
C LEU A 55 36.19 -51.57 6.12
N ILE A 56 36.12 -52.24 4.96
CA ILE A 56 35.41 -51.72 3.78
C ILE A 56 33.93 -51.53 4.08
N ILE A 57 33.28 -52.52 4.70
CA ILE A 57 31.85 -52.46 5.02
C ILE A 57 31.56 -51.36 6.05
N VAL A 58 32.39 -51.26 7.10
CA VAL A 58 32.28 -50.18 8.10
C VAL A 58 32.45 -48.81 7.44
N PHE A 59 33.43 -48.66 6.55
CA PHE A 59 33.62 -47.42 5.79
C PHE A 59 32.39 -47.08 4.94
N LEU A 60 31.84 -48.05 4.21
CA LEU A 60 30.64 -47.85 3.37
C LEU A 60 29.43 -47.45 4.21
N LEU A 61 29.20 -48.08 5.37
CA LEU A 61 28.08 -47.75 6.26
C LEU A 61 28.20 -46.34 6.83
N ILE A 62 29.39 -45.92 7.25
CA ILE A 62 29.64 -44.57 7.77
C ILE A 62 29.55 -43.53 6.64
N ALA A 63 30.14 -43.82 5.47
CA ALA A 63 30.11 -42.94 4.31
C ALA A 63 28.67 -42.74 3.81
N PHE A 64 27.87 -43.81 3.76
CA PHE A 64 26.45 -43.73 3.44
C PHE A 64 25.67 -42.92 4.49
N GLY A 65 25.93 -43.14 5.78
CA GLY A 65 25.33 -42.34 6.86
C GLY A 65 25.66 -40.85 6.75
N ALA A 66 26.91 -40.51 6.42
CA ALA A 66 27.35 -39.14 6.18
C ALA A 66 26.69 -38.52 4.93
N TYR A 67 26.64 -39.26 3.82
CA TYR A 67 25.97 -38.83 2.61
C TYR A 67 24.47 -38.58 2.84
N ALA A 68 23.78 -39.53 3.48
CA ALA A 68 22.38 -39.41 3.84
C ALA A 68 22.13 -38.20 4.76
N GLN A 69 23.02 -37.95 5.72
CA GLN A 69 22.94 -36.78 6.59
C GLN A 69 23.05 -35.48 5.79
N THR A 70 24.01 -35.38 4.87
CA THR A 70 24.17 -34.21 3.99
C THR A 70 22.96 -34.02 3.08
N ALA A 71 22.42 -35.09 2.49
CA ALA A 71 21.24 -35.03 1.63
C ALA A 71 20.00 -34.52 2.39
N ILE A 72 19.76 -35.02 3.61
CA ILE A 72 18.66 -34.56 4.47
C ILE A 72 18.87 -33.10 4.87
N ASN A 73 20.08 -32.71 5.25
CA ASN A 73 20.37 -31.33 5.64
C ASN A 73 20.16 -30.37 4.47
N ARG A 74 20.68 -30.70 3.27
CA ARG A 74 20.47 -29.88 2.05
C ARG A 74 18.99 -29.71 1.71
N ARG A 75 18.20 -30.79 1.83
CA ARG A 75 16.75 -30.73 1.61
C ARG A 75 16.07 -29.81 2.62
N LYS A 76 16.38 -29.95 3.91
CA LYS A 76 15.82 -29.09 4.97
C LYS A 76 16.18 -27.63 4.78
N GLU A 77 17.44 -27.34 4.45
CA GLU A 77 17.90 -25.98 4.16
C GLU A 77 17.18 -25.39 2.94
N ALA A 78 16.94 -26.18 1.89
CA ALA A 78 16.19 -25.75 0.72
C ALA A 78 14.71 -25.48 1.06
N GLU A 79 14.07 -26.36 1.83
CA GLU A 79 12.70 -26.19 2.32
C GLU A 79 12.57 -24.93 3.20
N GLU A 80 13.53 -24.70 4.10
CA GLU A 80 13.55 -23.53 4.98
C GLU A 80 13.77 -22.22 4.22
N LYS A 81 14.72 -22.19 3.28
CA LYS A 81 14.92 -21.03 2.38
C LYS A 81 13.70 -20.75 1.52
N ALA A 82 13.06 -21.78 0.96
CA ALA A 82 11.84 -21.61 0.19
C ALA A 82 10.68 -21.08 1.05
N LYS A 83 10.54 -21.58 2.28
CA LYS A 83 9.54 -21.08 3.23
C LYS A 83 9.80 -19.63 3.61
N LEU A 84 11.04 -19.25 3.87
CA LEU A 84 11.41 -17.87 4.19
C LEU A 84 11.10 -16.93 3.02
N ALA A 85 11.51 -17.29 1.80
CA ALA A 85 11.20 -16.52 0.60
C ALA A 85 9.69 -16.38 0.38
N TYR A 86 8.91 -17.44 0.62
CA TYR A 86 7.46 -17.39 0.55
C TYR A 86 6.85 -16.44 1.59
N MET A 87 7.32 -16.50 2.84
CA MET A 87 6.87 -15.60 3.92
C MET A 87 7.21 -14.13 3.62
N GLU A 88 8.40 -13.86 3.08
CA GLU A 88 8.81 -12.52 2.67
C GLU A 88 7.89 -11.97 1.57
N LEU A 89 7.64 -12.75 0.52
CA LEU A 89 6.71 -12.37 -0.56
C LEU A 89 5.29 -12.16 -0.04
N GLU A 90 4.81 -13.01 0.86
CA GLU A 90 3.48 -12.85 1.46
C GLU A 90 3.39 -11.59 2.32
N GLN A 91 4.45 -11.26 3.06
CA GLN A 91 4.51 -10.01 3.84
C GLN A 91 4.48 -8.78 2.91
N ILE A 92 5.31 -8.75 1.86
CA ILE A 92 5.32 -7.65 0.88
C ILE A 92 3.94 -7.48 0.25
N PHE A 93 3.30 -8.58 -0.14
CA PHE A 93 1.98 -8.55 -0.75
C PHE A 93 0.91 -8.01 0.21
N ASN A 94 0.94 -8.40 1.49
CA ASN A 94 -0.04 -8.00 2.49
C ASN A 94 0.17 -6.60 3.08
N THR A 95 1.40 -6.06 3.07
CA THR A 95 1.70 -4.71 3.58
C THR A 95 1.58 -3.62 2.51
N ALA A 96 1.33 -3.97 1.26
CA ALA A 96 1.09 -3.01 0.19
C ALA A 96 -0.08 -2.07 0.55
N ALA A 97 0.13 -0.76 0.37
CA ALA A 97 -0.88 0.27 0.63
C ALA A 97 -2.08 0.18 -0.32
N ASP A 98 -1.88 -0.47 -1.45
CA ASP A 98 -2.88 -0.69 -2.48
C ASP A 98 -3.55 -2.06 -2.32
N GLY A 99 -4.83 -2.15 -2.71
CA GLY A 99 -5.53 -3.43 -2.77
C GLY A 99 -5.02 -4.25 -3.94
N MET A 100 -4.52 -5.46 -3.69
CA MET A 100 -4.00 -6.33 -4.74
C MET A 100 -4.77 -7.64 -4.81
N ARG A 101 -5.06 -8.10 -6.02
CA ARG A 101 -5.57 -9.46 -6.27
C ARG A 101 -4.90 -10.10 -7.46
N VAL A 102 -4.88 -11.42 -7.46
CA VAL A 102 -4.46 -12.25 -8.59
C VAL A 102 -5.68 -13.06 -9.01
N ILE A 103 -6.00 -13.05 -10.29
CA ILE A 103 -7.09 -13.84 -10.86
C ILE A 103 -6.56 -14.68 -12.01
N ASP A 104 -7.17 -15.84 -12.26
CA ASP A 104 -6.85 -16.68 -13.42
C ASP A 104 -7.53 -16.19 -14.71
N THR A 105 -7.29 -16.90 -15.81
CA THR A 105 -7.90 -16.63 -17.13
C THR A 105 -9.41 -16.85 -17.15
N ASP A 106 -9.96 -17.59 -16.19
CA ASP A 106 -11.37 -17.91 -16.05
C ASP A 106 -12.08 -16.99 -15.03
N PHE A 107 -11.47 -15.85 -14.70
CA PHE A 107 -11.99 -14.84 -13.77
C PHE A 107 -12.05 -15.30 -12.31
N ASN A 108 -11.47 -16.44 -11.93
CA ASN A 108 -11.48 -16.89 -10.55
C ASN A 108 -10.40 -16.16 -9.75
N VAL A 109 -10.73 -15.75 -8.54
CA VAL A 109 -9.78 -15.11 -7.63
C VAL A 109 -8.86 -16.17 -7.04
N LEU A 110 -7.56 -16.04 -7.29
CA LEU A 110 -6.52 -16.93 -6.77
C LEU A 110 -5.96 -16.42 -5.44
N ARG A 111 -5.72 -15.11 -5.35
CA ARG A 111 -5.11 -14.47 -4.17
C ARG A 111 -5.61 -13.04 -4.00
N VAL A 112 -5.68 -12.60 -2.76
CA VAL A 112 -5.97 -11.21 -2.36
C VAL A 112 -5.08 -10.83 -1.19
N ASN A 113 -4.69 -9.57 -1.12
CA ASN A 113 -3.96 -9.04 0.03
C ASN A 113 -4.91 -8.47 1.09
N GLU A 114 -4.37 -8.17 2.27
CA GLU A 114 -5.15 -7.61 3.38
C GLU A 114 -5.81 -6.26 3.05
N THR A 115 -5.14 -5.43 2.25
CA THR A 115 -5.70 -4.15 1.80
C THR A 115 -6.93 -4.34 0.92
N PHE A 116 -6.91 -5.29 -0.01
CA PHE A 116 -8.06 -5.64 -0.84
C PHE A 116 -9.21 -6.18 0.00
N VAL A 117 -8.94 -7.00 1.02
CA VAL A 117 -9.97 -7.50 1.94
C VAL A 117 -10.66 -6.32 2.67
N ARG A 118 -9.89 -5.34 3.15
CA ARG A 118 -10.45 -4.13 3.77
C ARG A 118 -11.27 -3.28 2.79
N MET A 119 -10.81 -3.15 1.54
CA MET A 119 -11.51 -2.37 0.51
C MET A 119 -12.81 -3.03 0.03
N SER A 120 -12.78 -4.33 -0.23
CA SER A 120 -13.93 -5.07 -0.77
C SER A 120 -14.94 -5.46 0.31
N GLY A 121 -14.50 -5.56 1.57
CA GLY A 121 -15.31 -6.10 2.68
C GLY A 121 -15.47 -7.62 2.65
N VAL A 122 -14.83 -8.32 1.71
CA VAL A 122 -14.93 -9.78 1.55
C VAL A 122 -13.68 -10.45 2.12
N SER A 123 -13.85 -11.45 2.98
CA SER A 123 -12.71 -12.13 3.58
C SER A 123 -11.86 -12.86 2.54
N LYS A 124 -10.57 -13.08 2.83
CA LYS A 124 -9.66 -13.84 1.95
C LYS A 124 -10.23 -15.21 1.60
N LYS A 125 -10.82 -15.91 2.58
CA LYS A 125 -11.40 -17.25 2.39
C LYS A 125 -12.63 -17.24 1.48
N GLU A 126 -13.48 -16.22 1.58
CA GLU A 126 -14.66 -16.08 0.73
C GLU A 126 -14.33 -15.53 -0.66
N SER A 127 -13.22 -14.80 -0.78
CA SER A 127 -12.76 -14.27 -2.06
C SER A 127 -12.19 -15.36 -2.96
N ILE A 128 -11.33 -16.23 -2.41
CA ILE A 128 -10.63 -17.26 -3.19
C ILE A 128 -11.62 -18.24 -3.84
N GLY A 129 -11.46 -18.47 -5.14
CA GLY A 129 -12.29 -19.37 -5.95
C GLY A 129 -13.59 -18.76 -6.47
N LYS A 130 -14.03 -17.60 -5.97
CA LYS A 130 -15.17 -16.86 -6.53
C LYS A 130 -14.76 -16.10 -7.78
N LYS A 131 -15.75 -15.66 -8.55
CA LYS A 131 -15.51 -14.82 -9.72
C LYS A 131 -15.14 -13.41 -9.30
N CYS A 132 -14.20 -12.78 -10.00
CA CYS A 132 -13.67 -11.47 -9.65
C CYS A 132 -14.75 -10.37 -9.59
N TYR A 133 -15.79 -10.51 -10.41
CA TYR A 133 -16.94 -9.61 -10.48
C TYR A 133 -18.01 -9.92 -9.42
N GLU A 134 -17.92 -11.01 -8.66
CA GLU A 134 -18.78 -11.26 -7.50
C GLU A 134 -18.18 -10.66 -6.22
N VAL A 135 -16.86 -10.46 -6.20
CA VAL A 135 -16.11 -9.98 -5.04
C VAL A 135 -15.92 -8.47 -5.05
N PHE A 136 -15.61 -7.89 -6.22
CA PHE A 136 -15.33 -6.46 -6.35
C PHE A 136 -15.65 -6.00 -7.77
N GLN A 137 -16.94 -5.72 -8.01
CA GLN A 137 -17.50 -5.43 -9.32
C GLN A 137 -17.30 -3.97 -9.75
N GLY A 138 -17.46 -3.70 -11.03
CA GLY A 138 -17.49 -2.35 -11.58
C GLY A 138 -18.20 -2.31 -12.94
N PRO A 139 -18.46 -1.14 -13.50
CA PRO A 139 -19.26 -0.95 -14.71
C PRO A 139 -18.64 -1.59 -15.97
N GLU A 140 -17.35 -1.89 -15.93
CA GLU A 140 -16.60 -2.50 -17.05
C GLU A 140 -16.66 -4.04 -17.06
N CYS A 141 -17.23 -4.65 -16.02
CA CYS A 141 -17.38 -6.09 -15.96
C CYS A 141 -18.28 -6.57 -17.11
N HIS A 142 -17.92 -7.71 -17.74
CA HIS A 142 -18.63 -8.28 -18.89
C HIS A 142 -18.64 -7.43 -20.16
N THR A 143 -17.82 -6.38 -20.23
CA THR A 143 -17.63 -5.59 -21.47
C THR A 143 -16.25 -5.86 -22.08
N PRO A 144 -16.00 -5.44 -23.33
CA PRO A 144 -14.67 -5.47 -23.93
C PRO A 144 -13.64 -4.64 -23.15
N ASP A 145 -14.09 -3.75 -22.27
CA ASP A 145 -13.24 -2.89 -21.48
C ASP A 145 -12.69 -3.55 -20.21
N CYS A 146 -13.22 -4.73 -19.82
CA CYS A 146 -12.70 -5.50 -18.71
C CYS A 146 -11.17 -5.71 -18.81
N PRO A 147 -10.38 -5.38 -17.76
CA PRO A 147 -8.92 -5.48 -17.80
C PRO A 147 -8.40 -6.87 -18.20
N LEU A 148 -9.03 -7.94 -17.69
CA LEU A 148 -8.70 -9.31 -18.07
C LEU A 148 -8.95 -9.56 -19.56
N VAL A 149 -10.09 -9.13 -20.08
CA VAL A 149 -10.42 -9.27 -21.51
C VAL A 149 -9.43 -8.51 -22.39
N GLN A 150 -8.98 -7.32 -21.97
CA GLN A 150 -7.99 -6.57 -22.72
C GLN A 150 -6.60 -7.22 -22.72
N ILE A 151 -6.18 -7.80 -21.59
CA ILE A 151 -4.90 -8.51 -21.50
C ILE A 151 -4.95 -9.82 -22.29
N LEU A 152 -6.07 -10.56 -22.24
CA LEU A 152 -6.31 -11.73 -23.08
C LEU A 152 -6.23 -11.40 -24.58
N LYS A 153 -6.56 -10.16 -24.98
CA LYS A 153 -6.41 -9.66 -26.36
C LYS A 153 -5.00 -9.17 -26.70
N GLY A 154 -4.02 -9.33 -25.80
CA GLY A 154 -2.61 -9.01 -26.05
C GLY A 154 -2.12 -7.69 -25.47
N LYS A 155 -2.87 -7.02 -24.58
CA LYS A 155 -2.31 -5.87 -23.85
C LYS A 155 -1.37 -6.35 -22.74
N GLU A 156 -0.19 -5.73 -22.64
CA GLU A 156 0.79 -6.00 -21.58
C GLU A 156 0.52 -5.18 -20.30
N ARG A 157 -0.30 -4.12 -20.38
CA ARG A 157 -0.71 -3.32 -19.22
C ARG A 157 -2.02 -2.59 -19.50
N VAL A 158 -2.88 -2.52 -18.49
CA VAL A 158 -4.10 -1.69 -18.49
C VAL A 158 -4.09 -0.85 -17.22
N GLU A 159 -4.18 0.47 -17.37
CA GLU A 159 -4.29 1.39 -16.24
C GLU A 159 -5.40 2.40 -16.52
N ARG A 160 -6.28 2.63 -15.53
CA ARG A 160 -7.43 3.54 -15.67
C ARG A 160 -8.09 3.86 -14.33
N SER A 161 -8.79 4.99 -14.29
CA SER A 161 -9.71 5.33 -13.20
C SER A 161 -11.00 4.54 -13.38
N VAL A 162 -11.44 3.88 -12.31
CA VAL A 162 -12.61 3.01 -12.28
C VAL A 162 -13.38 3.24 -10.99
N GLU A 163 -14.67 2.96 -11.01
CA GLU A 163 -15.48 2.90 -9.79
C GLU A 163 -15.78 1.44 -9.48
N LYS A 164 -15.40 1.00 -8.28
CA LYS A 164 -15.65 -0.36 -7.80
C LYS A 164 -16.66 -0.36 -6.69
N GLU A 165 -17.43 -1.42 -6.61
CA GLU A 165 -18.44 -1.61 -5.57
C GLU A 165 -17.99 -2.71 -4.61
N ALA A 166 -17.93 -2.39 -3.33
CA ALA A 166 -17.68 -3.32 -2.24
C ALA A 166 -18.96 -4.13 -1.93
N ILE A 167 -18.82 -5.18 -1.11
CA ILE A 167 -19.94 -6.09 -0.77
C ILE A 167 -21.08 -5.40 -0.01
N ASP A 168 -20.78 -4.30 0.68
CA ASP A 168 -21.75 -3.46 1.40
C ASP A 168 -22.45 -2.42 0.50
N GLY A 169 -22.11 -2.37 -0.80
CA GLY A 169 -22.61 -1.40 -1.77
C GLY A 169 -21.82 -0.09 -1.82
N THR A 170 -20.77 0.07 -1.01
CA THR A 170 -19.93 1.27 -1.03
C THR A 170 -19.18 1.37 -2.36
N ARG A 171 -19.27 2.55 -3.00
CA ARG A 171 -18.56 2.87 -4.25
C ARG A 171 -17.21 3.50 -3.96
N ILE A 172 -16.15 2.81 -4.38
CA ILE A 172 -14.77 3.19 -4.15
C ILE A 172 -14.13 3.60 -5.48
N PRO A 173 -13.86 4.89 -5.71
CA PRO A 173 -13.08 5.33 -6.85
C PRO A 173 -11.64 4.84 -6.71
N CYS A 174 -11.18 4.09 -7.71
CA CYS A 174 -9.86 3.47 -7.72
C CYS A 174 -9.11 3.78 -9.01
N ILE A 175 -7.78 3.89 -8.93
CA ILE A 175 -6.93 3.68 -10.10
C ILE A 175 -6.63 2.18 -10.17
N LEU A 176 -7.19 1.51 -11.18
CA LEU A 176 -6.96 0.10 -11.45
C LEU A 176 -5.75 -0.04 -12.37
N THR A 177 -4.78 -0.84 -11.96
CA THR A 177 -3.66 -1.28 -12.81
C THR A 177 -3.67 -2.80 -12.91
N ALA A 178 -3.69 -3.33 -14.14
CA ALA A 178 -3.65 -4.75 -14.42
C ALA A 178 -2.45 -5.10 -15.31
N VAL A 179 -1.76 -6.18 -14.96
CA VAL A 179 -0.62 -6.74 -15.72
C VAL A 179 -0.75 -8.26 -15.85
N PRO A 180 -0.23 -8.87 -16.93
CA PRO A 180 -0.30 -10.32 -17.12
C PRO A 180 0.50 -11.07 -16.05
N PHE A 181 -0.09 -12.15 -15.54
CA PHE A 181 0.59 -13.12 -14.68
C PHE A 181 0.95 -14.34 -15.54
N LYS A 182 2.23 -14.45 -15.89
CA LYS A 182 2.74 -15.51 -16.78
C LYS A 182 3.50 -16.59 -16.00
N GLY A 183 3.42 -17.83 -16.48
CA GLY A 183 4.16 -18.98 -15.96
C GLY A 183 5.61 -19.02 -16.46
N LEU A 184 6.32 -20.11 -16.14
CA LEU A 184 7.71 -20.34 -16.55
C LEU A 184 7.90 -20.49 -18.07
N ASP A 185 6.84 -20.78 -18.80
CA ASP A 185 6.76 -21.02 -20.24
C ASP A 185 6.19 -19.81 -21.02
N ASP A 186 6.13 -18.63 -20.39
CA ASP A 186 5.46 -17.42 -20.91
C ASP A 186 3.94 -17.61 -21.16
N LYS A 187 3.36 -18.73 -20.71
CA LYS A 187 1.93 -18.96 -20.77
C LYS A 187 1.22 -18.04 -19.80
N LEU A 188 0.20 -17.34 -20.27
CA LEU A 188 -0.67 -16.53 -19.44
C LEU A 188 -1.46 -17.42 -18.47
N LEU A 189 -1.18 -17.31 -17.18
CA LEU A 189 -1.92 -17.99 -16.10
C LEU A 189 -3.09 -17.13 -15.60
N GLY A 190 -3.03 -15.81 -15.81
CA GLY A 190 -4.04 -14.88 -15.32
C GLY A 190 -3.52 -13.45 -15.33
N ILE A 191 -4.01 -12.61 -14.41
CA ILE A 191 -3.54 -11.23 -14.25
C ILE A 191 -3.36 -10.88 -12.77
N VAL A 192 -2.44 -9.94 -12.51
CA VAL A 192 -2.34 -9.25 -11.23
C VAL A 192 -3.01 -7.89 -11.38
N GLU A 193 -3.95 -7.60 -10.49
CA GLU A 193 -4.64 -6.32 -10.41
C GLU A 193 -4.27 -5.60 -9.12
N ASN A 194 -3.99 -4.31 -9.25
CA ASN A 194 -3.81 -3.36 -8.17
C ASN A 194 -4.96 -2.34 -8.25
N PHE A 195 -5.60 -2.06 -7.11
CA PHE A 195 -6.58 -1.01 -6.89
C PHE A 195 -6.03 0.01 -5.89
N LYS A 196 -5.69 1.19 -6.39
CA LYS A 196 -5.33 2.33 -5.55
C LYS A 196 -6.57 3.15 -5.24
N ASP A 197 -7.01 3.14 -3.99
CA ASP A 197 -8.11 3.98 -3.52
C ASP A 197 -7.71 5.46 -3.61
N ILE A 198 -8.51 6.25 -4.33
CA ILE A 198 -8.30 7.69 -4.52
C ILE A 198 -9.39 8.53 -3.84
N SER A 199 -10.24 7.93 -3.01
CA SER A 199 -11.33 8.62 -2.29
C SER A 199 -10.80 9.79 -1.47
N GLY A 200 -9.73 9.55 -0.70
CA GLY A 200 -9.09 10.58 0.12
C GLY A 200 -8.49 11.72 -0.72
N TRP A 201 -7.92 11.39 -1.88
CA TRP A 201 -7.38 12.39 -2.80
C TRP A 201 -8.48 13.27 -3.41
N ILE A 202 -9.58 12.66 -3.86
CA ILE A 202 -10.75 13.38 -4.38
C ILE A 202 -11.35 14.29 -3.31
N GLN A 203 -11.47 13.82 -2.07
CA GLN A 203 -12.03 14.61 -0.98
C GLN A 203 -11.14 15.81 -0.64
N ALA A 204 -9.82 15.61 -0.53
CA ALA A 204 -8.86 16.68 -0.28
C ALA A 204 -8.89 17.74 -1.40
N GLN A 205 -9.04 17.30 -2.65
CA GLN A 205 -9.14 18.20 -3.79
C GLN A 205 -10.41 19.06 -3.74
N LYS A 206 -11.57 18.45 -3.45
CA LYS A 206 -12.85 19.17 -3.29
C LYS A 206 -12.82 20.16 -2.13
N GLU A 207 -12.20 19.78 -1.01
CA GLU A 207 -12.05 20.67 0.15
C GLU A 207 -11.18 21.87 -0.20
N LYS A 208 -10.05 21.65 -0.86
CA LYS A 208 -9.18 22.72 -1.35
C LYS A 208 -9.92 23.68 -2.28
N GLU A 209 -10.64 23.17 -3.28
CA GLU A 209 -11.43 23.99 -4.21
C GLU A 209 -12.50 24.82 -3.47
N THR A 210 -13.14 24.22 -2.47
CA THR A 210 -14.14 24.92 -1.64
C THR A 210 -13.51 26.04 -0.82
N LEU A 211 -12.34 25.79 -0.21
CA LEU A 211 -11.61 26.80 0.56
C LEU A 211 -11.09 27.93 -0.34
N GLN A 212 -10.60 27.62 -1.53
CA GLN A 212 -10.17 28.61 -2.52
C GLN A 212 -11.33 29.54 -2.90
N ARG A 213 -12.49 28.97 -3.23
CA ARG A 213 -13.69 29.76 -3.55
C ARG A 213 -14.10 30.67 -2.39
N ARG A 214 -14.09 30.17 -1.15
CA ARG A 214 -14.41 30.98 0.03
C ARG A 214 -13.41 32.12 0.25
N LEU A 215 -12.12 31.88 -0.02
CA LEU A 215 -11.08 32.89 0.08
C LEU A 215 -11.29 33.98 -0.99
N GLU A 216 -11.60 33.60 -2.23
CA GLU A 216 -11.89 34.53 -3.32
C GLU A 216 -13.14 35.39 -3.02
N GLU A 217 -14.21 34.77 -2.52
CA GLU A 217 -15.42 35.47 -2.10
C GLU A 217 -15.14 36.46 -0.94
N ALA A 218 -14.35 36.04 0.06
CA ALA A 218 -13.98 36.89 1.19
C ALA A 218 -13.08 38.06 0.78
N LEU A 219 -12.10 37.82 -0.11
CA LEU A 219 -11.24 38.85 -0.67
C LEU A 219 -12.04 39.87 -1.47
N THR A 220 -12.95 39.40 -2.33
CA THR A 220 -13.85 40.26 -3.12
C THR A 220 -14.69 41.13 -2.20
N ARG A 221 -15.30 40.55 -1.15
CA ARG A 221 -16.08 41.30 -0.16
C ARG A 221 -15.23 42.34 0.58
N ALA A 222 -14.03 41.98 1.02
CA ALA A 222 -13.13 42.91 1.70
C ALA A 222 -12.73 44.10 0.80
N LEU A 223 -12.39 43.84 -0.46
CA LEU A 223 -12.00 44.88 -1.43
C LEU A 223 -13.18 45.76 -1.84
N SER A 224 -14.39 45.21 -1.93
CA SER A 224 -15.60 45.95 -2.32
C SER A 224 -16.02 47.05 -1.32
N GLY A 225 -15.46 47.08 -0.10
CA GLY A 225 -15.68 48.15 0.88
C GLY A 225 -14.65 49.29 0.85
N PHE A 226 -13.55 49.15 0.11
CA PHE A 226 -12.51 50.20 0.06
C PHE A 226 -12.81 51.19 -1.06
N LEU A 227 -13.23 52.41 -0.68
CA LEU A 227 -13.31 53.54 -1.60
C LEU A 227 -11.92 54.17 -1.77
N PRO A 228 -11.27 54.06 -2.95
CA PRO A 228 -9.96 54.66 -3.15
C PRO A 228 -10.14 56.17 -3.23
N ILE A 229 -9.68 56.91 -2.21
CA ILE A 229 -9.75 58.38 -2.19
C ILE A 229 -8.37 59.01 -2.42
N CYS A 230 -8.31 60.15 -3.11
CA CYS A 230 -7.08 60.93 -3.22
C CYS A 230 -6.80 61.60 -1.87
N ALA A 231 -5.62 61.34 -1.29
CA ALA A 231 -5.25 61.89 0.02
C ALA A 231 -5.28 63.44 0.06
N ASN A 232 -4.97 64.08 -1.08
CA ASN A 232 -4.90 65.54 -1.22
C ASN A 232 -6.29 66.18 -1.49
N CYS A 233 -6.97 65.78 -2.55
CA CYS A 233 -8.20 66.45 -3.01
C CYS A 233 -9.50 65.69 -2.70
N LYS A 234 -9.42 64.54 -2.03
CA LYS A 234 -10.57 63.70 -1.58
C LYS A 234 -11.51 63.19 -2.67
N LYS A 235 -11.15 63.29 -3.95
CA LYS A 235 -11.85 62.61 -5.06
C LYS A 235 -11.81 61.09 -4.87
N ILE A 236 -12.86 60.40 -5.31
CA ILE A 236 -12.96 58.93 -5.32
C ILE A 236 -12.57 58.40 -6.71
N ARG A 237 -11.82 57.31 -6.77
CA ARG A 237 -11.57 56.57 -8.01
C ARG A 237 -12.71 55.59 -8.28
N ASP A 238 -13.40 55.75 -9.41
CA ASP A 238 -14.48 54.85 -9.83
C ASP A 238 -13.94 53.49 -10.32
N ASP A 239 -14.87 52.57 -10.61
CA ASP A 239 -14.61 51.22 -11.14
C ASP A 239 -13.90 51.25 -12.52
N GLN A 240 -14.05 52.35 -13.27
CA GLN A 240 -13.37 52.61 -14.54
C GLN A 240 -12.00 53.30 -14.36
N GLY A 241 -11.55 53.52 -13.12
CA GLY A 241 -10.27 54.12 -12.80
C GLY A 241 -10.22 55.65 -12.88
N ARG A 242 -11.35 56.33 -13.08
CA ARG A 242 -11.44 57.80 -13.17
C ARG A 242 -11.64 58.44 -11.80
N TRP A 243 -11.06 59.62 -11.59
CA TRP A 243 -11.21 60.38 -10.35
C TRP A 243 -12.40 61.33 -10.42
N ILE A 244 -13.45 61.03 -9.66
CA ILE A 244 -14.67 61.84 -9.58
C ILE A 244 -14.86 62.43 -8.19
N GLN A 245 -15.65 63.50 -8.08
CA GLN A 245 -16.01 64.09 -6.79
C GLN A 245 -16.87 63.13 -5.95
N LEU A 246 -16.73 63.21 -4.63
CA LEU A 246 -17.44 62.37 -3.65
C LEU A 246 -18.95 62.41 -3.87
N GLU A 247 -19.49 63.61 -4.08
CA GLU A 247 -20.92 63.87 -4.25
C GLU A 247 -21.46 63.17 -5.51
N ASN A 248 -20.68 63.20 -6.59
CA ASN A 248 -21.03 62.53 -7.84
C ASN A 248 -20.97 61.01 -7.71
N TYR A 249 -20.02 60.49 -6.93
CA TYR A 249 -19.94 59.07 -6.63
C TYR A 249 -21.16 58.61 -5.80
N ILE A 250 -21.49 59.31 -4.71
CA ILE A 250 -22.62 58.96 -3.83
C ILE A 250 -23.95 58.99 -4.60
N LYS A 251 -24.19 60.02 -5.42
CA LYS A 251 -25.41 60.13 -6.24
C LYS A 251 -25.57 59.02 -7.28
N ARG A 252 -24.46 58.45 -7.77
CA ARG A 252 -24.49 57.38 -8.80
C ARG A 252 -24.61 55.98 -8.19
N HIS A 253 -24.13 55.79 -6.96
CA HIS A 253 -24.04 54.48 -6.33
C HIS A 253 -25.01 54.28 -5.16
N THR A 254 -25.78 55.30 -4.77
CA THR A 254 -26.76 55.23 -3.68
C THR A 254 -28.01 56.07 -3.99
N GLU A 255 -29.10 55.83 -3.26
CA GLU A 255 -30.34 56.62 -3.35
C GLU A 255 -30.28 57.94 -2.55
N ALA A 256 -29.13 58.30 -1.98
CA ALA A 256 -29.00 59.45 -1.09
C ALA A 256 -29.11 60.79 -1.86
N VAL A 257 -29.93 61.70 -1.34
CA VAL A 257 -30.03 63.09 -1.83
C VAL A 257 -29.18 63.99 -0.93
N LEU A 258 -28.15 64.61 -1.50
CA LEU A 258 -27.23 65.50 -0.79
C LEU A 258 -27.78 66.93 -0.72
N SER A 259 -28.01 67.44 0.48
CA SER A 259 -28.29 68.86 0.73
C SER A 259 -26.97 69.64 0.86
N HIS A 260 -27.01 70.94 0.53
CA HIS A 260 -25.86 71.83 0.73
C HIS A 260 -26.10 72.65 1.99
N SER A 261 -25.62 72.14 3.12
CA SER A 261 -25.54 72.88 4.38
C SER A 261 -24.09 73.18 4.72
N ILE A 262 -23.86 74.28 5.43
CA ILE A 262 -22.55 74.65 5.94
C ILE A 262 -22.47 74.26 7.42
N CYS A 263 -21.47 73.49 7.82
CA CYS A 263 -21.33 73.13 9.24
C CYS A 263 -20.90 74.36 10.07
N PRO A 264 -21.16 74.38 11.39
CA PRO A 264 -20.81 75.52 12.25
C PRO A 264 -19.32 75.90 12.24
N GLU A 265 -18.42 74.94 12.02
CA GLU A 265 -16.98 75.21 11.90
C GLU A 265 -16.63 75.93 10.60
N CYS A 266 -17.16 75.45 9.47
CA CYS A 266 -16.97 76.09 8.18
C CYS A 266 -17.64 77.46 8.14
N MET A 267 -18.82 77.62 8.76
CA MET A 267 -19.52 78.90 8.85
C MET A 267 -18.66 79.93 9.59
N ARG A 268 -18.11 79.56 10.76
CA ARG A 268 -17.17 80.41 11.52
C ARG A 268 -15.94 80.82 10.73
N LYS A 269 -15.41 79.91 9.92
CA LYS A 269 -14.18 80.15 9.15
C LYS A 269 -14.40 81.00 7.90
N LEU A 270 -15.50 80.78 7.19
CA LEU A 270 -15.81 81.43 5.91
C LEU A 270 -16.56 82.75 6.11
N TYR A 271 -17.31 82.88 7.20
CA TYR A 271 -18.14 84.03 7.53
C TYR A 271 -17.94 84.47 8.99
N PRO A 272 -16.71 84.84 9.40
CA PRO A 272 -16.42 85.22 10.78
C PRO A 272 -17.26 86.42 11.26
N ASP A 273 -17.63 87.33 10.35
CA ASP A 273 -18.39 88.55 10.68
C ASP A 273 -19.88 88.31 10.97
N LEU A 274 -20.45 87.21 10.44
CA LEU A 274 -21.85 86.80 10.70
C LEU A 274 -22.00 86.05 12.03
N ASN A 275 -20.90 85.69 12.66
CA ASN A 275 -20.91 84.86 13.86
C ASN A 275 -21.33 85.66 15.11
N GLY A 276 -21.07 86.98 15.14
CA GLY A 276 -21.49 87.86 16.23
C GLY A 276 -22.97 88.26 16.18
N THR A 277 -23.66 88.04 15.06
CA THR A 277 -25.09 88.40 14.90
C THR A 277 -26.04 87.28 15.31
N MET A 278 -25.62 86.01 15.22
CA MET A 278 -26.47 84.86 15.64
C MET A 278 -26.45 84.61 17.15
N GLU A 279 -25.33 84.87 17.85
CA GLU A 279 -25.26 84.76 19.33
C GLU A 279 -26.20 85.75 20.05
N ASN A 280 -26.57 86.85 19.40
CA ASN A 280 -27.51 87.84 19.95
C ASN A 280 -28.98 87.46 19.70
N LEU A 281 -29.28 86.66 18.67
CA LEU A 281 -30.66 86.23 18.37
C LEU A 281 -31.11 85.03 19.22
N GLU A 282 -30.18 84.20 19.72
CA GLU A 282 -30.51 83.10 20.65
C GLU A 282 -30.77 83.57 22.10
N LYS A 283 -30.48 84.83 22.44
CA LYS A 283 -30.69 85.40 23.79
C LYS A 283 -31.99 86.18 23.95
N GLU A 284 -32.72 86.46 22.87
CA GLU A 284 -34.01 87.19 22.91
C GLU A 284 -35.23 86.33 22.53
N GLY A 285 -35.08 85.00 22.47
CA GLY A 285 -36.16 84.03 22.21
C GLY A 285 -36.48 83.15 23.42
#